data_AF-A0A9W8BFC4-F1
#
_entry.id   AF-A0A9W8BFC4-F1
#
_cell.length_a   1.000
_cell.length_b   1.000
_cell.length_c   1.000
_cell.angle_alpha   90.00
_cell.angle_beta   90.00
_cell.angle_gamma   90.00
#
_symmetry.space_group_name_H-M   'P 1'
#
loop_
_entity.id
_entity.type
_entity.pdbx_description
1 polymer ?
#
loop_
_entity_poly.entity_id
_entity_poly.type
_entity_poly.pdbx_seq_one_letter_code
_entity_poly.pdbx_strand_id
1 'polypeptide(L)'
;MSYSVASLTDSIASSTQTLELDSLQAHHTQALVNIVSSCLYSTPIDATALKRSLVELRRHLESPRSFMYSHPAIETSAVKVIEHIMLCWVCARAAQADAQNYRMESMVKTIDGRFDKYADLPKHIIYEAIQCASYLATMSAGTAAVAKTSLPTSLSLTLGFSDDPVVLTYAFRTLTKLCTKHSVKRAKADGRWESEMGVYAVLDAFTSAQTALGLRNRFDALANAAFTFAADSAAHLTSTPEQARTPILSQHECSSVASDSSSRRSSCQSLSFHHAGSIPSVRPEERALVSALSLVNALISAHDKAEARLRMRRELLDTSLYQCIKLLEEPEFEPTMSSYEARRFRRAYASDIEACDPQISATSITA
;
A
#
# COMPACT_ATOMS: atom_id res chain seq x y z
N MET A 1 -54.86 21.55 -12.81
CA MET A 1 -53.41 21.26 -12.74
C MET A 1 -52.84 22.01 -11.55
N SER A 2 -52.53 21.32 -10.46
CA SER A 2 -51.96 21.91 -9.24
C SER A 2 -50.64 21.20 -8.96
N TYR A 3 -49.53 21.84 -9.31
CA TYR A 3 -48.20 21.38 -8.96
C TYR A 3 -47.92 21.78 -7.50
N SER A 4 -47.65 20.78 -6.65
CA SER A 4 -47.28 20.96 -5.25
C SER A 4 -45.92 21.67 -5.15
N VAL A 5 -45.94 22.88 -4.59
CA VAL A 5 -44.75 23.72 -4.32
C VAL A 5 -43.91 23.17 -3.14
N ALA A 6 -44.45 22.22 -2.37
CA ALA A 6 -43.80 21.69 -1.18
C ALA A 6 -42.60 20.75 -1.46
N SER A 7 -42.44 20.26 -2.69
CA SER A 7 -41.35 19.33 -3.06
C SER A 7 -40.03 20.03 -3.39
N LEU A 8 -40.08 21.30 -3.82
CA LEU A 8 -38.89 22.06 -4.22
C LEU A 8 -38.13 22.63 -3.01
N THR A 9 -38.84 23.08 -1.97
CA THR A 9 -38.23 23.68 -0.77
C THR A 9 -37.44 22.68 0.07
N ASP A 10 -37.90 21.43 0.19
CA ASP A 10 -37.17 20.38 0.92
C ASP A 10 -35.92 19.92 0.16
N SER A 11 -35.97 19.90 -1.19
CA SER A 11 -34.79 19.61 -2.01
C SER A 11 -33.75 20.73 -1.94
N ILE A 12 -34.20 22.00 -1.88
CA ILE A 12 -33.31 23.17 -1.81
C ILE A 12 -32.69 23.27 -0.41
N ALA A 13 -33.47 23.07 0.66
CA ALA A 13 -32.94 23.09 2.04
C ALA A 13 -31.96 21.94 2.32
N SER A 14 -32.22 20.75 1.75
CA SER A 14 -31.29 19.62 1.79
C SER A 14 -30.01 19.90 0.98
N SER A 15 -30.14 20.54 -0.18
CA SER A 15 -29.00 20.92 -1.03
C SER A 15 -28.13 22.03 -0.42
N THR A 16 -28.71 23.00 0.28
CA THR A 16 -27.95 24.06 0.94
C THR A 16 -27.23 23.55 2.19
N GLN A 17 -27.86 22.68 2.99
CA GLN A 17 -27.20 22.05 4.13
C GLN A 17 -26.03 21.16 3.71
N THR A 18 -26.18 20.39 2.61
CA THR A 18 -25.08 19.57 2.08
C THR A 18 -23.93 20.44 1.57
N LEU A 19 -24.20 21.54 0.87
CA LEU A 19 -23.16 22.49 0.42
C LEU A 19 -22.41 23.17 1.59
N GLU A 20 -23.09 23.52 2.67
CA GLU A 20 -22.47 24.12 3.86
C GLU A 20 -21.57 23.13 4.63
N LEU A 21 -22.01 21.87 4.74
CA LEU A 21 -21.23 20.77 5.33
C LEU A 21 -19.97 20.48 4.51
N ASP A 22 -20.09 20.44 3.18
CA ASP A 22 -18.97 20.21 2.27
C ASP A 22 -17.93 21.33 2.36
N SER A 23 -18.39 22.58 2.43
CA SER A 23 -17.53 23.76 2.62
C SER A 23 -16.79 23.72 3.96
N LEU A 24 -17.48 23.39 5.06
CA LEU A 24 -16.88 23.35 6.39
C LEU A 24 -15.84 22.22 6.49
N GLN A 25 -16.11 21.06 5.91
CA GLN A 25 -15.17 19.95 5.84
C GLN A 25 -13.93 20.30 5.01
N ALA A 26 -14.13 21.00 3.88
CA ALA A 26 -13.07 21.50 3.04
C ALA A 26 -12.15 22.48 3.81
N HIS A 27 -12.73 23.45 4.50
CA HIS A 27 -11.99 24.39 5.35
C HIS A 27 -11.22 23.70 6.48
N HIS A 28 -11.81 22.70 7.13
CA HIS A 28 -11.15 21.97 8.20
C HIS A 28 -9.95 21.16 7.70
N THR A 29 -10.08 20.46 6.56
CA THR A 29 -8.95 19.71 5.99
C THR A 29 -7.83 20.64 5.56
N GLN A 30 -8.14 21.77 4.91
CA GLN A 30 -7.14 22.76 4.53
C GLN A 30 -6.46 23.37 5.78
N ALA A 31 -7.19 23.58 6.87
CA ALA A 31 -6.61 24.02 8.14
C ALA A 31 -5.63 22.98 8.70
N LEU A 32 -5.97 21.69 8.69
CA LEU A 32 -5.06 20.62 9.10
C LEU A 32 -3.80 20.56 8.23
N VAL A 33 -3.94 20.69 6.91
CA VAL A 33 -2.80 20.77 5.98
C VAL A 33 -1.91 21.98 6.29
N ASN A 34 -2.50 23.14 6.60
CA ASN A 34 -1.75 24.33 6.98
C ASN A 34 -1.00 24.15 8.31
N ILE A 35 -1.59 23.45 9.28
CA ILE A 35 -0.94 23.13 10.56
C ILE A 35 0.23 22.15 10.34
N VAL A 36 0.06 21.10 9.53
CA VAL A 36 1.16 20.19 9.19
C VAL A 36 2.29 20.95 8.51
N SER A 37 1.95 21.82 7.55
CA SER A 37 2.91 22.68 6.84
C SER A 37 3.68 23.60 7.80
N SER A 38 2.99 24.30 8.71
CA SER A 38 3.66 25.20 9.66
C SER A 38 4.60 24.45 10.61
N CYS A 39 4.23 23.25 11.05
CA CYS A 39 5.11 22.38 11.84
C CYS A 39 6.33 21.93 11.03
N LEU A 40 6.14 21.57 9.76
CA LEU A 40 7.20 21.08 8.88
C LEU A 40 8.26 22.14 8.54
N TYR A 41 7.85 23.40 8.40
CA TYR A 41 8.75 24.51 8.04
C TYR A 41 9.42 25.18 9.26
N SER A 42 9.01 24.83 10.48
CA SER A 42 9.71 25.27 11.70
C SER A 42 11.19 24.80 11.72
N THR A 43 12.03 25.57 12.42
CA THR A 43 13.47 25.28 12.57
C THR A 43 13.88 25.55 14.03
N PRO A 44 14.18 24.51 14.84
CA PRO A 44 14.09 23.08 14.51
C PRO A 44 12.64 22.60 14.29
N ILE A 45 12.47 21.45 13.63
CA ILE A 45 11.14 20.85 13.45
C ILE A 45 10.62 20.36 14.80
N ASP A 46 9.45 20.84 15.23
CA ASP A 46 8.74 20.24 16.37
C ASP A 46 8.12 18.90 15.95
N ALA A 47 8.87 17.82 16.18
CA ALA A 47 8.48 16.45 15.90
C ALA A 47 7.18 16.04 16.62
N THR A 48 6.93 16.57 17.82
CA THR A 48 5.73 16.22 18.61
C THR A 48 4.50 16.89 18.02
N ALA A 49 4.58 18.18 17.69
CA ALA A 49 3.51 18.90 17.03
C ALA A 49 3.22 18.30 15.65
N LEU A 50 4.26 18.08 14.84
CA LEU A 50 4.13 17.49 13.51
C LEU A 50 3.45 16.11 13.56
N LYS A 51 3.84 15.25 14.50
CA LYS A 51 3.17 13.95 14.70
C LYS A 51 1.69 14.12 15.01
N ARG A 52 1.33 14.98 15.97
CA ARG A 52 -0.08 15.19 16.35
C ARG A 52 -0.90 15.67 15.17
N SER A 53 -0.37 16.63 14.40
CA SER A 53 -1.04 17.17 13.21
C SER A 53 -1.21 16.13 12.11
N LEU A 54 -0.22 15.26 11.89
CA LEU A 54 -0.33 14.15 10.94
C LEU A 54 -1.35 13.09 11.40
N VAL A 55 -1.40 12.77 12.70
CA VAL A 55 -2.41 11.85 13.25
C VAL A 55 -3.82 12.41 13.06
N GLU A 56 -3.99 13.71 13.27
CA GLU A 56 -5.29 14.37 13.09
C GLU A 56 -5.69 14.42 11.62
N LEU A 57 -4.75 14.77 10.72
CA LEU A 57 -4.97 14.69 9.28
C LEU A 57 -5.33 13.27 8.84
N ARG A 58 -4.61 12.25 9.33
CA ARG A 58 -4.91 10.83 9.05
C ARG A 58 -6.32 10.45 9.49
N ARG A 59 -6.70 10.78 10.74
CA ARG A 59 -8.05 10.52 11.27
C ARG A 59 -9.13 11.20 10.42
N HIS A 60 -8.85 12.41 9.95
CA HIS A 60 -9.76 13.10 9.05
C HIS A 60 -9.89 12.38 7.71
N LEU A 61 -8.78 11.99 7.08
CA LEU A 61 -8.77 11.24 5.82
C LEU A 61 -9.41 9.85 5.92
N GLU A 62 -9.28 9.19 7.07
CA GLU A 62 -9.86 7.88 7.37
C GLU A 62 -11.39 7.93 7.58
N SER A 63 -11.94 9.10 7.92
CA SER A 63 -13.36 9.25 8.20
C SER A 63 -14.22 8.84 7.00
N PRO A 64 -15.30 8.03 7.21
CA PRO A 64 -16.24 7.68 6.14
C PRO A 64 -16.81 8.90 5.40
N ARG A 65 -16.92 10.05 6.09
CA ARG A 65 -17.39 11.31 5.50
C ARG A 65 -16.42 11.85 4.45
N SER A 66 -15.12 11.69 4.66
CA SER A 66 -14.09 12.11 3.70
C SER A 66 -14.15 11.29 2.41
N PHE A 67 -14.57 10.03 2.49
CA PHE A 67 -14.78 9.20 1.30
C PHE A 67 -16.00 9.64 0.48
N MET A 68 -17.07 10.11 1.14
CA MET A 68 -18.32 10.53 0.48
C MET A 68 -18.21 11.95 -0.13
N TYR A 69 -17.41 12.82 0.48
CA TYR A 69 -17.25 14.22 0.09
C TYR A 69 -15.78 14.53 -0.23
N SER A 70 -15.33 14.02 -1.38
CA SER A 70 -13.97 14.24 -1.90
C SER A 70 -13.82 15.66 -2.46
N HIS A 71 -12.79 16.40 -2.05
CA HIS A 71 -12.52 17.75 -2.56
C HIS A 71 -11.13 17.79 -3.23
N PRO A 72 -11.04 17.75 -4.58
CA PRO A 72 -9.79 17.53 -5.31
C PRO A 72 -8.67 18.52 -4.99
N ALA A 73 -9.00 19.80 -4.79
CA ALA A 73 -8.02 20.84 -4.46
C ALA A 73 -7.32 20.58 -3.11
N ILE A 74 -8.05 20.02 -2.15
CA ILE A 74 -7.58 19.78 -0.80
C ILE A 74 -6.76 18.50 -0.73
N GLU A 75 -7.23 17.45 -1.42
CA GLU A 75 -6.46 16.22 -1.58
C GLU A 75 -5.11 16.51 -2.25
N THR A 76 -5.10 17.41 -3.24
CA THR A 76 -3.86 17.88 -3.87
C THR A 76 -2.95 18.63 -2.88
N SER A 77 -3.50 19.53 -2.04
CA SER A 77 -2.73 20.24 -1.01
C SER A 77 -2.15 19.28 0.03
N ALA A 78 -2.95 18.32 0.50
CA ALA A 78 -2.51 17.29 1.45
C ALA A 78 -1.40 16.42 0.83
N VAL A 79 -1.60 15.95 -0.41
CA VAL A 79 -0.58 15.19 -1.17
C VAL A 79 0.74 15.95 -1.23
N LYS A 80 0.75 17.24 -1.57
CA LYS A 80 1.99 18.05 -1.68
C LYS A 80 2.75 18.15 -0.36
N VAL A 81 2.05 18.33 0.76
CA VAL A 81 2.71 18.40 2.08
C VAL A 81 3.28 17.04 2.48
N ILE A 82 2.54 15.96 2.25
CA ILE A 82 3.02 14.60 2.52
C ILE A 82 4.19 14.23 1.59
N GLU A 83 4.13 14.63 0.32
CA GLU A 83 5.21 14.49 -0.66
C GLU A 83 6.48 15.18 -0.17
N HIS A 84 6.37 16.42 0.31
CA HIS A 84 7.53 17.17 0.82
C HIS A 84 8.19 16.46 2.00
N ILE A 85 7.40 15.94 2.95
CA ILE A 85 7.91 15.16 4.10
C ILE A 85 8.70 13.95 3.60
N MET A 86 8.07 13.14 2.73
CA MET A 86 8.65 11.89 2.24
C MET A 86 9.91 12.14 1.40
N LEU A 87 9.87 13.09 0.46
CA LEU A 87 10.99 13.42 -0.41
C LEU A 87 12.17 13.95 0.40
N CYS A 88 11.95 14.93 1.28
CA CYS A 88 13.04 15.51 2.09
C CYS A 88 13.65 14.47 3.03
N TRP A 89 12.84 13.59 3.61
CA TRP A 89 13.34 12.51 4.45
C TRP A 89 14.19 11.51 3.65
N VAL A 90 13.72 11.03 2.50
CA VAL A 90 14.50 10.14 1.62
C VAL A 90 15.81 10.80 1.18
N CYS A 91 15.79 12.06 0.76
CA CYS A 91 16.99 12.79 0.37
C CYS A 91 17.99 12.93 1.53
N ALA A 92 17.50 13.18 2.75
CA ALA A 92 18.35 13.24 3.94
C ALA A 92 19.02 11.88 4.21
N ARG A 93 18.29 10.77 4.07
CA ARG A 93 18.80 9.42 4.27
C ARG A 93 19.80 9.00 3.19
N ALA A 94 19.55 9.37 1.93
CA ALA A 94 20.47 9.17 0.82
C ALA A 94 21.81 9.89 1.08
N ALA A 95 21.74 11.17 1.47
CA ALA A 95 22.95 11.94 1.76
C ALA A 95 23.72 11.40 2.99
N GLN A 96 23.03 10.88 4.01
CA GLN A 96 23.65 10.17 5.13
C GLN A 96 24.39 8.91 4.67
N ALA A 97 23.76 8.10 3.81
CA ALA A 97 24.36 6.88 3.27
C ALA A 97 25.61 7.19 2.42
N ASP A 98 25.54 8.22 1.57
CA ASP A 98 26.69 8.66 0.77
C ASP A 98 27.86 9.10 1.66
N ALA A 99 27.61 9.95 2.66
CA ALA A 99 28.67 10.43 3.53
C ALA A 99 29.33 9.31 4.37
N GLN A 100 28.58 8.28 4.76
CA GLN A 100 29.12 7.08 5.38
C GLN A 100 30.05 6.31 4.42
N ASN A 101 29.64 6.16 3.15
CA ASN A 101 30.44 5.49 2.13
C ASN A 101 31.77 6.20 1.84
N TYR A 102 31.79 7.54 1.94
CA TYR A 102 33.00 8.36 1.74
C TYR A 102 33.84 8.58 3.01
N ARG A 103 33.52 7.91 4.13
CA ARG A 103 34.24 8.02 5.42
C ARG A 103 34.42 9.47 5.91
N MET A 104 33.41 10.31 5.75
CA MET A 104 33.47 11.66 6.32
C MET A 104 33.32 11.58 7.86
N GLU A 105 34.36 11.92 8.62
CA GLU A 105 34.45 11.74 10.09
C GLU A 105 33.57 12.70 10.91
N SER A 106 32.96 13.71 10.31
CA SER A 106 32.12 14.69 11.01
C SER A 106 30.66 14.60 10.58
N MET A 107 29.74 14.70 11.56
CA MET A 107 28.28 14.81 11.45
C MET A 107 27.85 15.29 10.06
N VAL A 108 27.17 14.40 9.32
CA VAL A 108 26.81 14.59 7.91
C VAL A 108 25.92 15.82 7.75
N LYS A 109 26.55 16.97 7.53
CA LYS A 109 25.90 18.08 6.85
C LYS A 109 25.87 17.68 5.39
N THR A 110 24.68 17.57 4.81
CA THR A 110 24.56 17.50 3.35
C THR A 110 25.38 18.64 2.76
N ILE A 111 25.98 18.48 1.56
CA ILE A 111 26.86 19.51 0.96
C ILE A 111 26.18 20.90 0.94
N ASP A 112 24.85 20.93 0.88
CA ASP A 112 24.03 22.16 0.94
C ASP A 112 23.28 22.39 2.28
N GLY A 113 23.35 21.48 3.25
CA GLY A 113 22.63 21.54 4.54
C GLY A 113 21.09 21.49 4.45
N ARG A 114 20.54 21.46 3.24
CA ARG A 114 19.10 21.69 2.96
C ARG A 114 18.18 20.62 3.55
N PHE A 115 18.69 19.40 3.70
CA PHE A 115 17.90 18.26 4.19
C PHE A 115 18.22 17.85 5.63
N ASP A 116 19.22 18.46 6.26
CA ASP A 116 19.74 18.04 7.55
C ASP A 116 18.65 18.03 8.63
N LYS A 117 17.76 19.04 8.63
CA LYS A 117 16.65 19.12 9.61
C LYS A 117 15.60 18.01 9.47
N TYR A 118 15.57 17.32 8.32
CA TYR A 118 14.66 16.18 8.07
C TYR A 118 15.31 14.83 8.39
N ALA A 119 16.64 14.80 8.54
CA ALA A 119 17.41 13.59 8.76
C ALA A 119 17.07 12.90 10.09
N ASP A 120 16.79 13.72 11.11
CA ASP A 120 16.47 13.29 12.47
C ASP A 120 14.96 13.12 12.73
N LEU A 121 14.12 13.20 11.69
CA LEU A 121 12.69 12.94 11.87
C LEU A 121 12.48 11.52 12.40
N PRO A 122 11.81 11.36 13.55
CA PRO A 122 11.52 10.04 14.07
C PRO A 122 10.75 9.19 13.05
N LYS A 123 11.08 7.90 12.96
CA LYS A 123 10.39 6.95 12.06
C LYS A 123 8.87 6.98 12.23
N HIS A 124 8.40 7.33 13.42
CA HIS A 124 6.97 7.41 13.68
C HIS A 124 6.22 8.53 12.94
N ILE A 125 6.92 9.60 12.58
CA ILE A 125 6.37 10.67 11.75
C ILE A 125 6.26 10.18 10.30
N ILE A 126 7.28 9.46 9.84
CA ILE A 126 7.32 8.91 8.49
C ILE A 126 6.21 7.88 8.29
N TYR A 127 5.98 6.98 9.27
CA TYR A 127 4.86 6.05 9.16
C TYR A 127 3.51 6.79 9.10
N GLU A 128 3.28 7.87 9.87
CA GLU A 128 2.02 8.63 9.82
C GLU A 128 1.85 9.31 8.46
N ALA A 129 2.93 9.86 7.90
CA ALA A 129 2.92 10.47 6.56
C ALA A 129 2.56 9.43 5.48
N ILE A 130 3.16 8.24 5.52
CA ILE A 130 2.82 7.14 4.60
C ILE A 130 1.36 6.71 4.80
N GLN A 131 0.87 6.63 6.04
CA GLN A 131 -0.53 6.28 6.28
C GLN A 131 -1.49 7.31 5.67
N CYS A 132 -1.23 8.62 5.83
CA CYS A 132 -1.98 9.68 5.14
C CYS A 132 -2.00 9.48 3.62
N ALA A 133 -0.84 9.21 3.00
CA ALA A 133 -0.75 8.89 1.57
C ALA A 133 -1.57 7.64 1.21
N SER A 134 -1.58 6.61 2.07
CA SER A 134 -2.36 5.39 1.84
C SER A 134 -3.88 5.61 1.90
N TYR A 135 -4.38 6.56 2.71
CA TYR A 135 -5.80 6.92 2.68
C TYR A 135 -6.13 7.78 1.45
N LEU A 136 -5.27 8.73 1.08
CA LEU A 136 -5.41 9.50 -0.16
C LEU A 136 -5.45 8.59 -1.39
N ALA A 137 -4.62 7.54 -1.42
CA ALA A 137 -4.61 6.51 -2.47
C ALA A 137 -5.85 5.60 -2.50
N THR A 138 -6.78 5.73 -1.55
CA THR A 138 -8.10 5.06 -1.59
C THR A 138 -9.22 5.99 -2.04
N MET A 139 -8.98 7.29 -2.10
CA MET A 139 -9.93 8.29 -2.57
C MET A 139 -9.84 8.45 -4.09
N SER A 140 -10.94 8.82 -4.73
CA SER A 140 -11.02 8.92 -6.20
C SER A 140 -10.07 9.96 -6.79
N ALA A 141 -10.22 11.22 -6.39
CA ALA A 141 -9.32 12.29 -6.78
C ALA A 141 -7.92 12.13 -6.15
N GLY A 142 -7.85 11.56 -4.94
CA GLY A 142 -6.62 11.35 -4.19
C GLY A 142 -5.68 10.35 -4.85
N THR A 143 -6.19 9.27 -5.44
CA THR A 143 -5.39 8.33 -6.22
C THR A 143 -4.71 9.03 -7.38
N ALA A 144 -5.47 9.80 -8.16
CA ALA A 144 -4.93 10.54 -9.31
C ALA A 144 -3.94 11.63 -8.88
N ALA A 145 -4.17 12.28 -7.72
CA ALA A 145 -3.24 13.23 -7.16
C ALA A 145 -1.92 12.55 -6.73
N VAL A 146 -1.99 11.47 -5.95
CA VAL A 146 -0.81 10.70 -5.51
C VAL A 146 -0.03 10.19 -6.72
N ALA A 147 -0.69 9.59 -7.71
CA ALA A 147 -0.05 9.04 -8.91
C ALA A 147 0.69 10.08 -9.76
N LYS A 148 0.30 11.36 -9.70
CA LYS A 148 0.93 12.46 -10.46
C LYS A 148 2.08 13.15 -9.73
N THR A 149 2.34 12.78 -8.48
CA THR A 149 3.40 13.38 -7.65
C THR A 149 4.62 12.46 -7.56
N SER A 150 5.69 12.93 -6.92
CA SER A 150 6.86 12.12 -6.59
C SER A 150 6.66 11.19 -5.39
N LEU A 151 5.44 11.10 -4.83
CA LEU A 151 5.14 10.20 -3.72
C LEU A 151 5.42 8.73 -4.04
N PRO A 152 4.95 8.16 -5.16
CA PRO A 152 5.29 6.77 -5.51
C PRO A 152 6.80 6.54 -5.55
N THR A 153 7.56 7.47 -6.13
CA THR A 153 9.03 7.42 -6.18
C THR A 153 9.65 7.48 -4.79
N SER A 154 9.19 8.38 -3.93
CA SER A 154 9.66 8.49 -2.54
C SER A 154 9.36 7.22 -1.73
N LEU A 155 8.20 6.60 -1.96
CA LEU A 155 7.82 5.33 -1.35
C LEU A 155 8.70 4.18 -1.85
N SER A 156 8.99 4.11 -3.16
CA SER A 156 9.90 3.11 -3.73
C SER A 156 11.35 3.29 -3.24
N LEU A 157 11.83 4.52 -3.12
CA LEU A 157 13.16 4.81 -2.58
C LEU A 157 13.27 4.49 -1.09
N THR A 158 12.17 4.63 -0.32
CA THR A 158 12.14 4.25 1.10
C THR A 158 12.57 2.79 1.32
N LEU A 159 12.31 1.91 0.34
CA LEU A 159 12.70 0.50 0.38
C LEU A 159 14.23 0.31 0.41
N GLY A 160 15.00 1.26 -0.12
CA GLY A 160 16.47 1.22 -0.11
C GLY A 160 17.11 1.91 1.10
N PHE A 161 16.33 2.62 1.94
CA PHE A 161 16.87 3.46 3.02
C PHE A 161 16.26 3.18 4.41
N SER A 162 15.37 2.20 4.51
CA SER A 162 14.68 1.81 5.74
C SER A 162 14.66 0.31 5.93
N ASP A 163 15.20 -0.14 7.06
CA ASP A 163 15.07 -1.54 7.51
C ASP A 163 13.91 -1.74 8.49
N ASP A 164 13.13 -0.67 8.76
CA ASP A 164 12.02 -0.75 9.69
C ASP A 164 10.81 -1.47 9.07
N PRO A 165 10.40 -2.65 9.59
CA PRO A 165 9.33 -3.45 9.00
C PRO A 165 7.98 -2.73 9.03
N VAL A 166 7.74 -1.82 9.99
CA VAL A 166 6.50 -1.06 10.09
C VAL A 166 6.42 -0.04 8.96
N VAL A 167 7.50 0.73 8.75
CA VAL A 167 7.58 1.71 7.64
C VAL A 167 7.40 1.00 6.30
N LEU A 168 8.13 -0.11 6.08
CA LEU A 168 8.06 -0.87 4.85
C LEU A 168 6.67 -1.49 4.62
N THR A 169 6.02 -2.03 5.66
CA THR A 169 4.62 -2.52 5.58
C THR A 169 3.69 -1.46 5.01
N TYR A 170 3.74 -0.24 5.52
CA TYR A 170 2.86 0.84 5.05
C TYR A 170 3.24 1.34 3.66
N ALA A 171 4.53 1.38 3.32
CA ALA A 171 4.99 1.72 1.98
C ALA A 171 4.45 0.72 0.95
N PHE A 172 4.64 -0.59 1.19
CA PHE A 172 4.12 -1.64 0.33
C PHE A 172 2.60 -1.58 0.17
N ARG A 173 1.86 -1.38 1.27
CA ARG A 173 0.39 -1.26 1.22
C ARG A 173 -0.07 -0.04 0.43
N THR A 174 0.62 1.09 0.54
CA THR A 174 0.31 2.31 -0.20
C THR A 174 0.52 2.10 -1.70
N LEU A 175 1.66 1.54 -2.09
CA LEU A 175 1.94 1.17 -3.49
C LEU A 175 0.93 0.12 -3.99
N THR A 176 0.56 -0.85 -3.16
CA THR A 176 -0.43 -1.89 -3.51
C THR A 176 -1.77 -1.26 -3.86
N LYS A 177 -2.25 -0.31 -3.04
CA LYS A 177 -3.51 0.41 -3.29
C LYS A 177 -3.52 1.11 -4.64
N LEU A 178 -2.42 1.75 -5.02
CA LEU A 178 -2.26 2.40 -6.33
C LEU A 178 -2.30 1.40 -7.51
N CYS A 179 -1.90 0.13 -7.28
CA CYS A 179 -1.94 -0.91 -8.29
C CYS A 179 -3.30 -1.63 -8.41
N THR A 180 -4.20 -1.49 -7.42
CA THR A 180 -5.48 -2.22 -7.44
C THR A 180 -6.53 -1.54 -8.31
N LYS A 181 -7.23 -2.33 -9.14
CA LYS A 181 -8.32 -1.89 -10.05
C LYS A 181 -9.52 -1.21 -9.36
N HIS A 182 -9.56 -1.23 -8.04
CA HIS A 182 -10.59 -0.57 -7.23
C HIS A 182 -10.32 0.93 -7.01
N SER A 183 -9.16 1.44 -7.40
CA SER A 183 -8.88 2.88 -7.48
C SER A 183 -9.58 3.49 -8.72
N VAL A 184 -10.91 3.51 -8.62
CA VAL A 184 -11.91 4.29 -9.37
C VAL A 184 -12.08 3.99 -10.86
N LYS A 185 -13.19 3.30 -11.12
CA LYS A 185 -13.84 3.18 -12.42
C LYS A 185 -14.48 4.52 -12.81
N ARG A 186 -13.69 5.49 -13.24
CA ARG A 186 -14.18 6.53 -14.14
C ARG A 186 -13.35 6.45 -15.42
N ALA A 187 -14.00 6.06 -16.51
CA ALA A 187 -13.46 6.29 -17.84
C ALA A 187 -13.32 7.80 -18.01
N LYS A 188 -12.11 8.28 -18.26
CA LYS A 188 -11.93 9.64 -18.77
C LYS A 188 -12.52 9.72 -20.18
N ALA A 189 -12.85 10.93 -20.62
CA ALA A 189 -13.32 11.20 -21.98
C ALA A 189 -12.31 10.78 -23.08
N ASP A 190 -11.06 10.47 -22.71
CA ASP A 190 -9.99 9.97 -23.59
C ASP A 190 -9.89 8.43 -23.65
N GLY A 191 -10.79 7.71 -22.97
CA GLY A 191 -10.84 6.24 -22.96
C GLY A 191 -9.83 5.55 -22.04
N ARG A 192 -9.01 6.27 -21.26
CA ARG A 192 -8.09 5.67 -20.28
C ARG A 192 -8.74 5.54 -18.90
N TRP A 193 -8.50 4.42 -18.23
CA TRP A 193 -9.00 4.15 -16.87
C TRP A 193 -8.08 4.74 -15.80
N GLU A 194 -8.63 5.34 -14.74
CA GLU A 194 -7.83 5.93 -13.65
C GLU A 194 -6.95 4.90 -12.92
N SER A 195 -7.38 3.64 -12.86
CA SER A 195 -6.59 2.54 -12.30
C SER A 195 -5.28 2.25 -13.08
N GLU A 196 -5.23 2.59 -14.37
CA GLU A 196 -4.00 2.44 -15.15
C GLU A 196 -2.96 3.49 -14.74
N MET A 197 -3.38 4.72 -14.40
CA MET A 197 -2.45 5.76 -13.97
C MET A 197 -1.70 5.37 -12.69
N GLY A 198 -2.38 4.71 -11.74
CA GLY A 198 -1.78 4.26 -10.49
C GLY A 198 -0.68 3.22 -10.70
N VAL A 199 -0.96 2.15 -11.45
CA VAL A 199 0.06 1.12 -11.73
C VAL A 199 1.23 1.67 -12.54
N TYR A 200 0.99 2.51 -13.55
CA TYR A 200 2.08 3.12 -14.32
C TYR A 200 2.95 4.03 -13.45
N ALA A 201 2.35 4.84 -12.58
CA ALA A 201 3.11 5.67 -11.65
C ALA A 201 3.98 4.83 -10.70
N VAL A 202 3.50 3.67 -10.25
CA VAL A 202 4.30 2.75 -9.42
C VAL A 202 5.45 2.11 -10.23
N LEU A 203 5.20 1.71 -11.48
CA LEU A 203 6.25 1.16 -12.35
C LEU A 203 7.32 2.21 -12.71
N ASP A 204 6.92 3.44 -12.99
CA ASP A 204 7.81 4.56 -13.25
C ASP A 204 8.61 4.94 -12.00
N ALA A 205 7.98 4.87 -10.82
CA ALA A 205 8.64 5.05 -9.54
C ALA A 205 9.71 3.99 -9.25
N PHE A 206 9.41 2.71 -9.50
CA PHE A 206 10.43 1.65 -9.39
C PHE A 206 11.57 1.84 -10.39
N THR A 207 11.27 2.29 -11.63
CA THR A 207 12.30 2.59 -12.63
C THR A 207 13.16 3.79 -12.23
N SER A 208 12.56 4.81 -11.62
CA SER A 208 13.27 5.97 -11.08
C SER A 208 14.16 5.56 -9.89
N ALA A 209 13.63 4.73 -8.99
CA ALA A 209 14.39 4.18 -7.87
C ALA A 209 15.54 3.29 -8.33
N GLN A 210 15.33 2.49 -9.39
CA GLN A 210 16.38 1.69 -10.03
C GLN A 210 17.57 2.56 -10.43
N THR A 211 17.27 3.66 -11.13
CA THR A 211 18.27 4.59 -11.65
C THR A 211 19.00 5.29 -10.50
N ALA A 212 18.26 5.76 -9.50
CA ALA A 212 18.82 6.47 -8.35
C ALA A 212 19.69 5.57 -7.46
N LEU A 213 19.32 4.31 -7.28
CA LEU A 213 20.03 3.34 -6.44
C LEU A 213 21.05 2.49 -7.21
N GLY A 214 21.16 2.66 -8.53
CA GLY A 214 22.06 1.87 -9.37
C GLY A 214 21.72 0.37 -9.41
N LEU A 215 20.44 0.01 -9.32
CA LEU A 215 19.99 -1.39 -9.27
C LEU A 215 19.99 -2.03 -10.67
N ARG A 216 20.23 -3.34 -10.72
CA ARG A 216 20.22 -4.09 -11.98
C ARG A 216 18.80 -4.21 -12.54
N ASN A 217 17.83 -4.46 -11.67
CA ASN A 217 16.41 -4.58 -11.98
C ASN A 217 15.62 -3.60 -11.09
N ARG A 218 14.58 -2.98 -11.65
CA ARG A 218 13.75 -2.02 -10.91
C ARG A 218 13.03 -2.58 -9.70
N PHE A 219 12.87 -3.90 -9.64
CA PHE A 219 12.25 -4.58 -8.51
C PHE A 219 13.26 -5.13 -7.49
N ASP A 220 14.58 -4.92 -7.67
CA ASP A 220 15.60 -5.48 -6.77
C ASP A 220 15.40 -5.03 -5.32
N ALA A 221 15.07 -3.75 -5.06
CA ALA A 221 14.82 -3.27 -3.71
C ALA A 221 13.61 -3.95 -3.05
N LEU A 222 12.51 -4.14 -3.79
CA LEU A 222 11.33 -4.84 -3.33
C LEU A 222 11.63 -6.32 -3.06
N ALA A 223 12.31 -6.98 -3.99
CA ALA A 223 12.65 -8.39 -3.92
C ALA A 223 13.62 -8.69 -2.77
N ASN A 224 14.65 -7.86 -2.59
CA ASN A 224 15.60 -7.99 -1.50
C ASN A 224 14.91 -7.79 -0.14
N ALA A 225 14.05 -6.77 0.00
CA ALA A 225 13.29 -6.58 1.23
C ALA A 225 12.39 -7.80 1.55
N ALA A 226 11.69 -8.33 0.55
CA ALA A 226 10.87 -9.53 0.72
C ALA A 226 11.73 -10.75 1.12
N PHE A 227 12.87 -10.97 0.46
CA PHE A 227 13.77 -12.06 0.77
C PHE A 227 14.35 -11.95 2.19
N THR A 228 14.81 -10.77 2.61
CA THR A 228 15.32 -10.53 3.97
C THR A 228 14.27 -10.90 5.01
N PHE A 229 13.02 -10.41 4.87
CA PHE A 229 11.96 -10.76 5.82
C PHE A 229 11.56 -12.24 5.80
N ALA A 230 11.65 -12.90 4.65
CA ALA A 230 11.43 -14.34 4.54
C ALA A 230 12.55 -15.13 5.24
N ALA A 231 13.81 -14.74 5.05
CA ALA A 231 14.96 -15.35 5.70
C ALA A 231 14.90 -15.17 7.24
N ASP A 232 14.56 -13.97 7.71
CA ASP A 232 14.37 -13.69 9.14
C ASP A 232 13.24 -14.55 9.72
N SER A 233 12.12 -14.68 8.99
CA SER A 233 11.00 -15.54 9.38
C SER A 233 11.43 -17.02 9.48
N ALA A 234 12.22 -17.52 8.53
CA ALA A 234 12.75 -18.89 8.54
C ALA A 234 13.71 -19.13 9.71
N ALA A 235 14.64 -18.21 9.95
CA ALA A 235 15.58 -18.28 11.08
C ALA A 235 14.84 -18.33 12.41
N HIS A 236 13.72 -17.62 12.52
CA HIS A 236 12.88 -17.67 13.70
C HIS A 236 12.13 -18.99 13.88
N LEU A 237 11.53 -19.52 12.82
CA LEU A 237 10.81 -20.80 12.85
C LEU A 237 11.72 -21.97 13.25
N THR A 238 12.98 -21.92 12.83
CA THR A 238 14.01 -22.93 13.17
C THR A 238 14.60 -22.74 14.58
N SER A 239 14.60 -21.51 15.11
CA SER A 239 15.12 -21.18 16.45
C SER A 239 14.14 -21.45 17.61
N THR A 240 12.89 -21.81 17.33
CA THR A 240 11.91 -22.26 18.33
C THR A 240 11.82 -23.79 18.34
N PRO A 241 12.63 -24.51 19.14
CA PRO A 241 12.34 -25.89 19.46
C PRO A 241 11.12 -25.91 20.40
N GLU A 242 10.18 -26.84 20.15
CA GLU A 242 8.99 -27.12 20.98
C GLU A 242 7.76 -26.20 20.79
N GLN A 243 6.97 -26.48 19.75
CA GLN A 243 5.55 -26.80 19.93
C GLN A 243 5.08 -27.75 18.80
N ALA A 244 4.84 -29.00 19.22
CA ALA A 244 4.27 -30.15 18.51
C ALA A 244 3.36 -29.80 17.31
N ARG A 245 3.50 -30.38 16.11
CA ARG A 245 3.39 -31.81 15.78
C ARG A 245 2.39 -32.58 16.65
N THR A 246 1.15 -32.11 16.73
CA THR A 246 -0.02 -32.95 17.01
C THR A 246 -1.16 -32.60 16.04
N PRO A 247 -1.71 -33.57 15.31
CA PRO A 247 -2.94 -33.35 14.54
C PRO A 247 -4.10 -33.30 15.53
N ILE A 248 -4.79 -32.16 15.63
CA ILE A 248 -6.05 -32.08 16.38
C ILE A 248 -7.14 -32.72 15.51
N LEU A 249 -7.26 -34.04 15.62
CA LEU A 249 -8.50 -34.76 15.39
C LEU A 249 -9.37 -34.51 16.62
N SER A 250 -10.35 -33.61 16.51
CA SER A 250 -11.47 -33.57 17.47
C SER A 250 -12.77 -33.41 16.70
N GLN A 251 -13.46 -34.54 16.63
CA GLN A 251 -14.88 -34.68 16.36
C GLN A 251 -15.70 -33.71 17.22
N HIS A 252 -16.68 -33.03 16.62
CA HIS A 252 -17.97 -32.75 17.27
C HIS A 252 -19.03 -32.40 16.22
N GLU A 253 -19.85 -33.41 15.95
CA GLU A 253 -21.31 -33.41 15.83
C GLU A 253 -22.05 -32.28 15.07
N CYS A 254 -22.75 -32.74 14.04
CA CYS A 254 -23.93 -32.11 13.44
C CYS A 254 -24.94 -31.60 14.48
N SER A 255 -25.47 -30.41 14.24
CA SER A 255 -26.84 -30.05 14.60
C SER A 255 -27.37 -29.03 13.59
N SER A 256 -28.22 -29.52 12.71
CA SER A 256 -29.04 -28.78 11.76
C SER A 256 -30.12 -27.96 12.48
N VAL A 257 -30.35 -26.71 12.08
CA VAL A 257 -31.71 -26.20 11.83
C VAL A 257 -31.63 -25.16 10.71
N ALA A 258 -32.30 -25.48 9.60
CA ALA A 258 -32.55 -24.57 8.49
C ALA A 258 -33.66 -23.58 8.86
N SER A 259 -33.54 -22.33 8.41
CA SER A 259 -34.68 -21.52 7.99
C SER A 259 -34.23 -20.45 7.01
N ASP A 260 -34.64 -20.69 5.77
CA ASP A 260 -34.58 -19.80 4.62
C ASP A 260 -35.35 -18.50 4.84
N SER A 261 -34.80 -17.38 4.37
CA SER A 261 -35.47 -16.62 3.31
C SER A 261 -34.58 -15.50 2.76
N SER A 262 -34.52 -15.51 1.44
CA SER A 262 -33.80 -14.65 0.52
C SER A 262 -34.22 -13.17 0.55
N SER A 263 -33.25 -12.24 0.51
CA SER A 263 -33.31 -11.11 -0.43
C SER A 263 -31.93 -10.51 -0.68
N ARG A 264 -31.67 -10.24 -1.97
CA ARG A 264 -30.42 -9.77 -2.55
C ARG A 264 -30.14 -8.30 -2.18
N ARG A 265 -28.94 -8.02 -1.69
CA ARG A 265 -28.10 -6.85 -2.07
C ARG A 265 -26.68 -7.03 -1.54
N SER A 266 -25.74 -7.25 -2.45
CA SER A 266 -24.31 -7.44 -2.17
C SER A 266 -23.71 -6.17 -1.56
N SER A 267 -23.36 -6.26 -0.29
CA SER A 267 -22.53 -5.31 0.42
C SER A 267 -21.10 -5.86 0.44
N CYS A 268 -20.16 -4.95 0.20
CA CYS A 268 -18.72 -5.12 0.16
C CYS A 268 -18.24 -6.07 1.27
N GLN A 269 -17.46 -7.09 0.90
CA GLN A 269 -16.74 -7.94 1.85
C GLN A 269 -15.74 -7.10 2.64
N SER A 270 -16.23 -6.47 3.70
CA SER A 270 -15.47 -6.26 4.91
C SER A 270 -15.09 -7.66 5.42
N LEU A 271 -13.81 -8.01 5.33
CA LEU A 271 -13.26 -9.22 5.94
C LEU A 271 -13.25 -9.02 7.46
N SER A 272 -14.42 -9.11 8.08
CA SER A 272 -14.57 -9.32 9.51
C SER A 272 -14.37 -10.80 9.81
N PHE A 273 -13.14 -11.19 10.17
CA PHE A 273 -12.86 -12.50 10.73
C PHE A 273 -13.16 -12.49 12.23
N HIS A 274 -14.34 -12.97 12.60
CA HIS A 274 -14.60 -13.46 13.95
C HIS A 274 -15.19 -14.86 13.83
N HIS A 275 -14.34 -15.89 13.89
CA HIS A 275 -14.52 -17.05 14.78
C HIS A 275 -13.29 -17.98 14.78
N ALA A 276 -12.75 -18.15 15.98
CA ALA A 276 -12.06 -19.31 16.55
C ALA A 276 -10.76 -19.82 15.88
N GLY A 277 -9.66 -19.32 16.42
CA GLY A 277 -8.28 -19.75 16.19
C GLY A 277 -7.45 -18.50 16.34
N SER A 278 -6.94 -18.23 17.55
CA SER A 278 -6.13 -17.04 17.83
C SER A 278 -5.04 -16.92 16.77
N ILE A 279 -5.22 -16.03 15.79
CA ILE A 279 -4.16 -15.70 14.84
C ILE A 279 -3.02 -15.18 15.71
N PRO A 280 -1.89 -15.88 15.80
CA PRO A 280 -0.76 -15.42 16.59
C PRO A 280 -0.43 -14.00 16.14
N SER A 281 -0.14 -13.10 17.09
CA SER A 281 0.18 -11.71 16.79
C SER A 281 1.22 -11.64 15.67
N VAL A 282 0.80 -11.28 14.45
CA VAL A 282 1.65 -11.36 13.26
C VAL A 282 2.82 -10.42 13.46
N ARG A 283 4.03 -10.98 13.47
CA ARG A 283 5.27 -10.22 13.72
C ARG A 283 5.39 -9.08 12.70
N PRO A 284 5.99 -7.93 13.04
CA PRO A 284 6.18 -6.84 12.10
C PRO A 284 6.82 -7.28 10.77
N GLU A 285 7.78 -8.19 10.83
CA GLU A 285 8.53 -8.74 9.69
C GLU A 285 7.62 -9.58 8.78
N GLU A 286 6.79 -10.45 9.36
CA GLU A 286 5.81 -11.24 8.61
C GLU A 286 4.75 -10.32 7.96
N ARG A 287 4.32 -9.26 8.65
CA ARG A 287 3.41 -8.25 8.07
C ARG A 287 4.04 -7.51 6.90
N ALA A 288 5.33 -7.18 6.98
CA ALA A 288 6.08 -6.54 5.91
C ALA A 288 6.20 -7.47 4.71
N LEU A 289 6.57 -8.74 4.94
CA LEU A 289 6.66 -9.79 3.93
C LEU A 289 5.33 -10.00 3.20
N VAL A 290 4.23 -10.19 3.93
CA VAL A 290 2.89 -10.36 3.33
C VAL A 290 2.52 -9.13 2.50
N SER A 291 2.84 -7.93 2.97
CA SER A 291 2.55 -6.69 2.26
C SER A 291 3.41 -6.54 0.99
N ALA A 292 4.68 -6.97 1.02
CA ALA A 292 5.55 -7.01 -0.15
C ALA A 292 5.02 -7.99 -1.22
N LEU A 293 4.63 -9.20 -0.83
CA LEU A 293 4.04 -10.20 -1.73
C LEU A 293 2.69 -9.73 -2.28
N SER A 294 1.90 -9.03 -1.48
CA SER A 294 0.65 -8.41 -1.93
C SER A 294 0.89 -7.36 -3.02
N LEU A 295 1.94 -6.55 -2.88
CA LEU A 295 2.35 -5.57 -3.92
C LEU A 295 2.77 -6.28 -5.21
N VAL A 296 3.60 -7.34 -5.11
CA VAL A 296 3.99 -8.17 -6.26
C VAL A 296 2.75 -8.70 -7.00
N ASN A 297 1.81 -9.30 -6.26
CA ASN A 297 0.58 -9.83 -6.84
C ASN A 297 -0.30 -8.72 -7.44
N ALA A 298 -0.35 -7.53 -6.84
CA ALA A 298 -1.09 -6.39 -7.38
C ALA A 298 -0.48 -5.83 -8.67
N LEU A 299 0.85 -5.69 -8.74
CA LEU A 299 1.57 -5.27 -9.96
C LEU A 299 1.23 -6.18 -11.14
N ILE A 300 1.23 -7.49 -10.92
CA ILE A 300 0.88 -8.47 -11.95
C ILE A 300 -0.62 -8.38 -12.29
N SER A 301 -1.48 -8.40 -11.27
CA SER A 301 -2.94 -8.43 -11.46
C SER A 301 -3.52 -7.17 -12.09
N ALA A 302 -2.78 -6.07 -12.07
CA ALA A 302 -3.14 -4.82 -12.72
C ALA A 302 -3.25 -4.96 -14.25
N HIS A 303 -2.56 -5.92 -14.86
CA HIS A 303 -2.59 -6.13 -16.31
C HIS A 303 -3.71 -7.10 -16.74
N ASP A 304 -4.50 -6.69 -17.75
CA ASP A 304 -5.62 -7.50 -18.26
C ASP A 304 -5.18 -8.66 -19.17
N LYS A 305 -4.09 -8.48 -19.92
CA LYS A 305 -3.57 -9.49 -20.87
C LYS A 305 -2.64 -10.47 -20.16
N ALA A 306 -2.87 -11.77 -20.35
CA ALA A 306 -2.05 -12.84 -19.78
C ALA A 306 -0.56 -12.68 -20.17
N GLU A 307 -0.25 -12.37 -21.42
CA GLU A 307 1.13 -12.11 -21.88
C GLU A 307 1.83 -10.97 -21.12
N ALA A 308 1.09 -9.89 -20.79
CA ALA A 308 1.64 -8.78 -20.02
C ALA A 308 1.92 -9.20 -18.57
N ARG A 309 1.01 -9.99 -17.97
CA ARG A 309 1.23 -10.60 -16.65
C ARG A 309 2.43 -11.53 -16.64
N LEU A 310 2.60 -12.37 -17.67
CA LEU A 310 3.74 -13.28 -17.82
C LEU A 310 5.07 -12.51 -17.96
N ARG A 311 5.10 -11.42 -18.74
CA ARG A 311 6.28 -10.55 -18.85
C ARG A 311 6.64 -9.91 -17.51
N MET A 312 5.67 -9.35 -16.81
CA MET A 312 5.86 -8.75 -15.48
C MET A 312 6.41 -9.78 -14.47
N ARG A 313 5.84 -10.99 -14.45
CA ARG A 313 6.34 -12.10 -13.62
C ARG A 313 7.77 -12.47 -13.95
N ARG A 314 8.13 -12.58 -15.23
CA ARG A 314 9.50 -12.93 -15.65
C ARG A 314 10.49 -11.88 -15.17
N GLU A 315 10.16 -10.61 -15.30
CA GLU A 315 10.99 -9.50 -14.80
C GLU A 315 11.17 -9.57 -13.28
N LEU A 316 10.09 -9.83 -12.54
CA LEU A 316 10.12 -9.99 -11.08
C LEU A 316 10.91 -11.24 -10.64
N LEU A 317 10.83 -12.34 -11.38
CA LEU A 317 11.56 -13.58 -11.07
C LEU A 317 13.04 -13.53 -11.46
N ASP A 318 13.49 -12.55 -12.26
CA ASP A 318 14.92 -12.26 -12.51
C ASP A 318 15.57 -11.49 -11.33
N THR A 319 14.98 -11.57 -10.14
CA THR A 319 15.47 -10.95 -8.89
C THR A 319 15.52 -11.99 -7.77
N SER A 320 15.91 -11.58 -6.55
CA SER A 320 15.87 -12.43 -5.34
C SER A 320 14.46 -12.91 -4.97
N LEU A 321 13.40 -12.40 -5.60
CA LEU A 321 12.03 -12.87 -5.39
C LEU A 321 11.87 -14.36 -5.72
N TYR A 322 12.58 -14.89 -6.71
CA TYR A 322 12.54 -16.33 -7.00
C TYR A 322 12.98 -17.16 -5.79
N GLN A 323 14.08 -16.77 -5.15
CA GLN A 323 14.60 -17.44 -3.96
C GLN A 323 13.64 -17.27 -2.77
N CYS A 324 13.05 -16.07 -2.62
CA CYS A 324 12.02 -15.81 -1.61
C CYS A 324 10.82 -16.74 -1.77
N ILE A 325 10.28 -16.86 -2.98
CA ILE A 325 9.11 -17.72 -3.25
C ILE A 325 9.45 -19.19 -2.97
N LYS A 326 10.65 -19.66 -3.36
CA LYS A 326 11.13 -21.00 -3.05
C LYS A 326 11.23 -21.28 -1.54
N LEU A 327 11.75 -20.32 -0.77
CA LEU A 327 11.85 -20.43 0.68
C LEU A 327 10.47 -20.54 1.35
N LEU A 328 9.49 -19.77 0.87
CA LEU A 328 8.13 -19.75 1.45
C LEU A 328 7.28 -20.98 1.15
N GLU A 329 7.82 -21.93 0.39
CA GLU A 329 7.19 -23.22 0.09
C GLU A 329 7.76 -24.36 0.90
N GLU A 330 8.80 -24.08 1.70
CA GLU A 330 9.30 -25.06 2.63
C GLU A 330 8.20 -25.39 3.66
N PRO A 331 8.07 -26.66 4.08
CA PRO A 331 7.00 -27.12 4.96
C PRO A 331 6.87 -26.32 6.26
N GLU A 332 7.97 -25.75 6.74
CA GLU A 332 8.08 -24.90 7.95
C GLU A 332 7.20 -23.65 7.86
N PHE A 333 6.90 -23.18 6.65
CA PHE A 333 6.06 -22.02 6.41
C PHE A 333 4.57 -22.34 6.31
N GLU A 334 4.13 -23.60 6.43
CA GLU A 334 2.69 -23.92 6.40
C GLU A 334 2.10 -23.98 7.82
N PRO A 335 0.98 -23.28 8.12
CA PRO A 335 0.14 -22.42 7.26
C PRO A 335 0.31 -20.91 7.55
N THR A 336 1.40 -20.28 7.10
CA THR A 336 1.62 -18.82 7.24
C THR A 336 0.90 -18.02 6.14
N MET A 337 0.57 -16.76 6.41
CA MET A 337 -0.04 -15.87 5.41
C MET A 337 0.90 -15.56 4.24
N SER A 338 2.22 -15.55 4.48
CA SER A 338 3.23 -15.37 3.43
C SER A 338 3.25 -16.56 2.46
N SER A 339 3.12 -17.80 2.96
CA SER A 339 2.98 -18.99 2.11
C SER A 339 1.71 -18.93 1.24
N TYR A 340 0.61 -18.36 1.76
CA TYR A 340 -0.62 -18.18 1.00
C TYR A 340 -0.43 -17.22 -0.19
N GLU A 341 0.19 -16.06 0.04
CA GLU A 341 0.48 -15.10 -1.04
C GLU A 341 1.46 -15.67 -2.08
N ALA A 342 2.44 -16.47 -1.67
CA ALA A 342 3.35 -17.19 -2.58
C ALA A 342 2.61 -18.24 -3.45
N ARG A 343 1.69 -19.01 -2.84
CA ARG A 343 0.83 -19.94 -3.60
C ARG A 343 -0.10 -19.21 -4.56
N ARG A 344 -0.66 -18.06 -4.16
CA ARG A 344 -1.49 -17.22 -5.03
C ARG A 344 -0.71 -16.76 -6.26
N PHE A 345 0.53 -16.31 -6.07
CA PHE A 345 1.44 -15.97 -7.16
C PHE A 345 1.57 -17.15 -8.14
N ARG A 346 1.84 -18.37 -7.66
CA ARG A 346 2.00 -19.57 -8.51
C ARG A 346 0.74 -19.99 -9.25
N ARG A 347 -0.40 -20.07 -8.56
CA ARG A 347 -1.67 -20.49 -9.18
C ARG A 347 -2.05 -19.58 -10.34
N ALA A 348 -1.87 -18.27 -10.15
CA ALA A 348 -2.12 -17.31 -11.20
C ALA A 348 -1.13 -17.47 -12.38
N TYR A 349 0.10 -17.93 -12.15
CA TYR A 349 1.08 -18.18 -13.22
C TYR A 349 0.65 -19.33 -14.12
N ALA A 350 0.23 -20.45 -13.52
CA ALA A 350 -0.28 -21.60 -14.27
C ALA A 350 -1.49 -21.20 -15.15
N SER A 351 -2.44 -20.47 -14.57
CA SER A 351 -3.59 -19.95 -15.30
C SER A 351 -3.20 -18.99 -16.44
N ASP A 352 -2.18 -18.16 -16.24
CA ASP A 352 -1.69 -17.26 -17.29
C ASP A 352 -1.00 -18.01 -18.45
N ILE A 353 -0.29 -19.12 -18.17
CA ILE A 353 0.30 -19.99 -19.19
C ILE A 353 -0.80 -20.65 -20.02
N GLU A 354 -1.77 -21.28 -19.37
CA GLU A 354 -2.91 -21.95 -20.04
C GLU A 354 -3.69 -20.98 -20.93
N ALA A 355 -3.85 -19.73 -20.51
CA ALA A 355 -4.51 -18.70 -21.29
C ALA A 355 -3.71 -18.23 -22.53
N CYS A 356 -2.39 -18.36 -22.51
CA CYS A 356 -1.50 -17.98 -23.63
C CYS A 356 -1.20 -19.13 -24.59
N ASP A 357 -1.24 -20.37 -24.11
CA ASP A 357 -1.02 -21.56 -24.92
C ASP A 357 -2.13 -22.62 -24.67
N PRO A 358 -3.25 -22.55 -25.41
CA PRO A 358 -4.36 -23.48 -25.24
C PRO A 358 -4.02 -24.93 -25.62
N GLN A 359 -2.86 -25.21 -26.22
CA GLN A 359 -2.41 -26.59 -26.49
C GLN A 359 -1.90 -27.29 -25.22
N ILE A 360 -1.43 -26.54 -24.22
CA ILE A 360 -1.01 -27.07 -22.91
C ILE A 360 -2.23 -27.58 -22.11
N SER A 361 -3.41 -26.95 -22.27
CA SER A 361 -4.65 -27.41 -21.64
C SER A 361 -5.21 -28.70 -22.25
N ALA A 362 -4.87 -29.03 -23.50
CA ALA A 362 -5.32 -30.25 -24.17
C ALA A 362 -4.54 -31.50 -23.72
N THR A 363 -3.33 -31.33 -23.20
CA THR A 363 -2.46 -32.43 -22.73
C THR A 363 -2.76 -32.88 -21.30
N SER A 364 -3.44 -32.06 -20.48
CA SER A 364 -3.82 -32.45 -19.11
C SER A 364 -5.10 -33.28 -19.00
N ILE A 365 -5.85 -33.44 -20.10
CA ILE A 365 -7.13 -34.19 -20.13
C ILE A 365 -6.92 -35.63 -20.68
N THR A 366 -5.72 -35.95 -21.17
CA THR A 366 -5.41 -37.25 -21.78
C THR A 366 -4.29 -38.04 -21.09
N ALA A 367 -3.87 -37.63 -19.88
CA ALA A 367 -2.86 -38.32 -19.08
C ALA A 367 -3.46 -39.04 -17.87
#